data_AF-A0A496NHP7-F1
#
_entry.id   AF-A0A496NHP7-F1
#
_cell.length_a   1.000
_cell.length_b   1.000
_cell.length_c   1.000
_cell.angle_alpha   90.00
_cell.angle_beta   90.00
_cell.angle_gamma   90.00
#
_symmetry.space_group_name_H-M   'P 1'
#
loop_
_entity.id
_entity.type
_entity.pdbx_description
1 polymer ?
#
loop_
_entity_poly.entity_id
_entity_poly.type
_entity_poly.pdbx_seq_one_letter_code
_entity_poly.pdbx_strand_id
1 'polypeptide(L)'
;MKFKYYHLCLMAFFICIILSVIYAMPYGFNFHEEEKNFEKATILVIAPNKGERKIKLEADSDEYWLSCYGFEEICTNDLINKKLDIKKVRILVNTQKTVFLNGVLLDYYDNHHHINQKYDSKKDKLFILLIANTIFSFKLALIFLVMFIFLRIKKI
;
A
#
# COMPACT_ATOMS: atom_id res chain seq x y z
N MET A 1 -33.05 12.51 -19.65
CA MET A 1 -32.27 13.37 -18.72
C MET A 1 -30.86 13.51 -19.30
N LYS A 2 -30.49 14.65 -19.90
CA LYS A 2 -29.14 14.84 -20.45
C LYS A 2 -28.17 14.98 -19.27
N PHE A 3 -27.43 13.91 -18.96
CA PHE A 3 -26.36 13.95 -17.98
C PHE A 3 -25.31 14.97 -18.46
N LYS A 4 -25.27 16.14 -17.83
CA LYS A 4 -24.26 17.16 -18.13
C LYS A 4 -22.93 16.73 -17.54
N TYR A 5 -21.83 17.07 -18.21
CA TYR A 5 -20.48 16.61 -17.85
C TYR A 5 -20.11 16.93 -16.40
N TYR A 6 -20.58 18.05 -15.85
CA TYR A 6 -20.36 18.39 -14.44
C TYR A 6 -20.97 17.35 -13.47
N HIS A 7 -22.10 16.71 -13.77
CA HIS A 7 -22.66 15.66 -12.91
C HIS A 7 -21.77 14.43 -12.86
N LEU A 8 -21.10 14.09 -13.98
CA LEU A 8 -20.15 12.99 -14.04
C LEU A 8 -18.92 13.29 -13.18
N CYS A 9 -18.36 14.50 -13.27
CA CYS A 9 -17.25 14.94 -12.42
C CYS A 9 -17.63 14.90 -10.93
N LEU A 10 -18.84 15.34 -10.58
CA LEU A 10 -19.32 15.30 -9.20
C LEU A 10 -19.46 13.85 -8.69
N MET A 11 -19.99 12.95 -9.51
CA MET A 11 -20.07 11.52 -9.18
C MET A 11 -18.68 10.92 -8.97
N ALA A 12 -17.75 11.19 -9.89
CA ALA A 12 -16.36 10.74 -9.79
C ALA A 12 -15.67 11.28 -8.53
N PHE A 13 -15.91 12.55 -8.18
CA PHE A 13 -15.44 13.14 -6.91
C PHE A 13 -15.91 12.31 -5.71
N PHE A 14 -17.21 12.04 -5.60
CA PHE A 14 -17.74 11.25 -4.47
C PHE A 14 -17.17 9.83 -4.42
N ILE A 15 -17.05 9.16 -5.58
CA ILE A 15 -16.43 7.83 -5.66
C ILE A 15 -14.99 7.88 -5.13
N CYS A 16 -14.19 8.86 -5.56
CA CYS A 16 -12.81 9.01 -5.10
C CYS A 16 -12.69 9.32 -3.61
N ILE A 17 -13.61 10.12 -3.04
CA ILE A 17 -13.67 10.35 -1.59
C ILE A 17 -13.99 9.06 -0.83
N ILE A 18 -14.99 8.31 -1.28
CA ILE A 18 -15.35 7.03 -0.66
C ILE A 18 -14.18 6.05 -0.71
N LEU A 19 -13.51 5.94 -1.86
CA LEU A 19 -12.31 5.09 -2.00
C LEU A 19 -11.18 5.54 -1.07
N SER A 20 -10.94 6.84 -0.94
CA SER A 20 -9.94 7.38 -0.01
C SER A 20 -10.24 6.94 1.43
N VAL A 21 -11.50 7.04 1.87
CA VAL A 21 -11.93 6.59 3.20
C VAL A 21 -11.73 5.08 3.37
N ILE A 22 -12.14 4.27 2.38
CA ILE A 22 -11.98 2.80 2.42
C ILE A 22 -10.50 2.41 2.56
N TYR A 23 -9.61 3.06 1.82
CA TYR A 23 -8.17 2.78 1.92
C TYR A 23 -7.54 3.29 3.21
N ALA A 24 -8.13 4.29 3.88
CA ALA A 24 -7.65 4.80 5.17
C ALA A 24 -8.13 3.96 6.36
N MET A 25 -9.31 3.35 6.28
CA MET A 25 -9.93 2.59 7.37
C MET A 25 -9.02 1.56 8.04
N PRO A 26 -8.20 0.75 7.32
CA PRO A 26 -7.31 -0.24 7.93
C PRO A 26 -6.22 0.35 8.83
N TYR A 27 -5.94 1.66 8.68
CA TYR A 27 -4.87 2.38 9.37
C TYR A 27 -5.42 3.46 10.31
N GLY A 28 -6.65 3.26 10.80
CA GLY A 28 -7.35 4.23 11.66
C GLY A 28 -6.59 4.59 12.94
N PHE A 29 -7.28 5.23 13.89
CA PHE A 29 -6.67 5.92 15.04
C PHE A 29 -5.67 5.13 15.91
N ASN A 30 -5.62 3.80 15.80
CA ASN A 30 -4.73 2.92 16.58
C ASN A 30 -3.51 2.46 15.76
N PHE A 31 -2.92 3.35 14.96
CA PHE A 31 -1.69 3.05 14.25
C PHE A 31 -0.51 2.97 15.23
N HIS A 32 0.13 1.81 15.32
CA HIS A 32 1.30 1.61 16.15
C HIS A 32 2.35 0.80 15.41
N GLU A 33 3.56 1.35 15.30
CA GLU A 33 4.67 0.72 14.62
C GLU A 33 5.37 -0.25 15.58
N GLU A 34 5.60 -1.47 15.10
CA GLU A 34 6.33 -2.52 15.82
C GLU A 34 7.35 -3.13 14.87
N GLU A 35 8.62 -3.18 15.29
CA GLU A 35 9.65 -3.95 14.61
C GLU A 35 9.57 -5.41 15.06
N LYS A 36 9.54 -6.33 14.11
CA LYS A 36 9.52 -7.77 14.37
C LYS A 36 10.67 -8.46 13.68
N ASN A 37 11.27 -9.40 14.41
CA ASN A 37 12.41 -10.18 13.96
C ASN A 37 12.04 -11.65 13.94
N PHE A 38 12.34 -12.33 12.83
CA PHE A 38 12.05 -13.75 12.64
C PHE A 38 13.32 -14.48 12.21
N GLU A 39 13.59 -15.64 12.82
CA GLU A 39 14.73 -16.47 12.41
C GLU A 39 14.52 -17.06 11.02
N LYS A 40 13.26 -17.41 10.69
CA LYS A 40 12.86 -17.97 9.39
C LYS A 40 11.49 -17.41 8.99
N ALA A 41 11.31 -17.17 7.71
CA ALA A 41 10.02 -16.83 7.13
C ALA A 41 9.96 -17.29 5.67
N THR A 42 8.76 -17.32 5.12
CA THR A 42 8.55 -17.54 3.68
C THR A 42 7.93 -16.28 3.09
N ILE A 43 8.55 -15.74 2.03
CA ILE A 43 7.98 -14.68 1.21
C ILE A 43 7.20 -15.30 0.05
N LEU A 44 6.02 -14.74 -0.22
CA LEU A 44 5.24 -14.98 -1.42
C LEU A 44 4.84 -13.64 -2.02
N VAL A 45 5.29 -13.35 -3.24
CA VAL A 45 4.90 -12.11 -3.93
C VAL A 45 3.55 -12.31 -4.61
N ILE A 46 2.58 -11.47 -4.26
CA ILE A 46 1.23 -11.53 -4.81
C ILE A 46 0.99 -10.29 -5.67
N ALA A 47 0.55 -10.53 -6.90
CA ALA A 47 0.07 -9.51 -7.82
C ALA A 47 -1.40 -9.81 -8.17
N PRO A 48 -2.38 -9.26 -7.43
CA PRO A 48 -3.77 -9.35 -7.88
C PRO A 48 -3.89 -8.62 -9.21
N ASN A 49 -4.49 -9.24 -10.24
CA ASN A 49 -4.53 -8.78 -11.64
C ASN A 49 -4.57 -7.24 -11.78
N LYS A 50 -3.49 -6.66 -12.33
CA LYS A 50 -3.31 -5.21 -12.60
C LYS A 50 -3.32 -4.27 -11.38
N GLY A 51 -3.20 -4.80 -10.16
CA GLY A 51 -3.10 -4.03 -8.91
C GLY A 51 -1.66 -3.84 -8.39
N GLU A 52 -1.56 -3.20 -7.21
CA GLU A 52 -0.30 -3.04 -6.47
C GLU A 52 0.26 -4.41 -6.07
N ARG A 53 1.54 -4.63 -6.36
CA ARG A 53 2.25 -5.85 -5.94
C ARG A 53 2.52 -5.75 -4.45
N LYS A 54 2.35 -6.87 -3.75
CA LYS A 54 2.60 -6.95 -2.30
C LYS A 54 3.33 -8.23 -1.94
N ILE A 55 4.07 -8.17 -0.85
CA ILE A 55 4.82 -9.29 -0.30
C ILE A 55 3.96 -9.89 0.82
N LYS A 56 3.52 -11.13 0.67
CA LYS A 56 2.99 -11.92 1.78
C LYS A 56 4.17 -12.55 2.50
N LEU A 57 4.37 -12.23 3.78
CA LEU A 57 5.36 -12.87 4.63
C LEU A 57 4.65 -13.82 5.60
N GLU A 58 4.98 -15.10 5.56
CA GLU A 58 4.50 -16.14 6.46
C GLU A 58 5.62 -16.43 7.49
N ALA A 59 5.39 -16.12 8.77
CA ALA A 59 6.38 -16.31 9.85
C ALA A 59 5.67 -16.63 11.19
N ASP A 60 6.16 -17.63 11.92
CA ASP A 60 5.64 -18.03 13.24
C ASP A 60 4.10 -18.22 13.30
N SER A 61 3.52 -18.82 12.26
CA SER A 61 2.07 -19.02 12.07
C SER A 61 1.25 -17.75 11.83
N ASP A 62 1.91 -16.60 11.69
CA ASP A 62 1.31 -15.32 11.34
C ASP A 62 1.58 -14.94 9.88
N GLU A 63 0.70 -14.11 9.34
CA GLU A 63 0.80 -13.57 7.99
C GLU A 63 0.90 -12.04 8.03
N TYR A 64 1.85 -11.50 7.28
CA TYR A 64 2.07 -10.07 7.12
C TYR A 64 2.00 -9.70 5.64
N TRP A 65 1.46 -8.53 5.34
CA TRP A 65 1.29 -7.99 4.00
C TRP A 65 2.19 -6.77 3.83
N LEU A 66 3.38 -6.96 3.29
CA LEU A 66 4.39 -5.92 3.24
C LEU A 66 4.39 -5.21 1.88
N SER A 67 4.68 -3.91 1.91
CA SER A 67 4.94 -3.13 0.71
C SER A 67 6.26 -3.57 0.07
N CYS A 68 6.33 -3.46 -1.26
CA CYS A 68 7.55 -3.68 -2.04
C CYS A 68 8.56 -2.53 -1.93
N TYR A 69 8.28 -1.50 -1.14
CA TYR A 69 9.13 -0.32 -1.01
C TYR A 69 10.55 -0.69 -0.57
N GLY A 70 11.55 -0.37 -1.42
CA GLY A 70 12.96 -0.70 -1.17
C GLY A 70 13.38 -2.12 -1.52
N PHE A 71 12.43 -2.94 -1.98
CA PHE A 71 12.64 -4.30 -2.45
C PHE A 71 11.83 -4.53 -3.73
N GLU A 72 11.89 -3.58 -4.67
CA GLU A 72 11.09 -3.67 -5.90
C GLU A 72 11.53 -4.83 -6.80
N GLU A 73 12.80 -5.24 -6.68
CA GLU A 73 13.40 -6.35 -7.43
C GLU A 73 12.79 -7.71 -7.09
N ILE A 74 12.48 -7.98 -5.81
CA ILE A 74 11.77 -9.20 -5.44
C ILE A 74 10.32 -9.14 -5.89
N CYS A 75 9.75 -7.94 -6.00
CA CYS A 75 8.41 -7.73 -6.55
C CYS A 75 8.37 -7.68 -8.08
N THR A 76 9.35 -8.26 -8.79
CA THR A 76 9.32 -8.38 -10.26
C THR A 76 8.41 -9.51 -10.73
N ASN A 77 8.05 -9.50 -12.02
CA ASN A 77 7.13 -10.49 -12.58
C ASN A 77 7.62 -11.94 -12.43
N ASP A 78 8.94 -12.14 -12.44
CA ASP A 78 9.55 -13.48 -12.42
C ASP A 78 9.38 -14.20 -11.07
N LEU A 79 9.08 -13.45 -10.02
CA LEU A 79 8.91 -13.94 -8.65
C LEU A 79 7.46 -13.92 -8.17
N ILE A 80 6.53 -13.45 -9.01
CA ILE A 80 5.09 -13.49 -8.70
C ILE A 80 4.66 -14.94 -8.50
N ASN A 81 3.89 -15.17 -7.42
CA ASN A 81 3.37 -16.47 -6.98
C ASN A 81 4.46 -17.52 -6.66
N LYS A 82 5.73 -17.12 -6.58
CA LYS A 82 6.81 -18.00 -6.10
C LYS A 82 7.01 -17.80 -4.61
N LYS A 83 7.20 -18.92 -3.90
CA LYS A 83 7.60 -18.93 -2.50
C LYS A 83 9.12 -18.88 -2.40
N LEU A 84 9.63 -18.04 -1.51
CA LEU A 84 11.04 -17.88 -1.20
C LEU A 84 11.25 -18.05 0.30
N ASP A 85 12.02 -19.04 0.69
CA ASP A 85 12.37 -19.25 2.10
C ASP A 85 13.57 -18.36 2.46
N ILE A 86 13.39 -17.54 3.48
CA ILE A 86 14.35 -16.54 3.92
C ILE A 86 14.63 -16.68 5.42
N LYS A 87 15.75 -16.12 5.86
CA LYS A 87 16.25 -16.22 7.24
C LYS A 87 16.57 -14.83 7.79
N LYS A 88 16.63 -14.71 9.12
CA LYS A 88 17.01 -13.48 9.85
C LYS A 88 16.29 -12.26 9.27
N VAL A 89 14.97 -12.31 9.33
CA VAL A 89 14.08 -11.37 8.68
C VAL A 89 13.71 -10.29 9.67
N ARG A 90 13.84 -9.03 9.26
CA ARG A 90 13.38 -7.88 10.03
C ARG A 90 12.31 -7.13 9.27
N ILE A 91 11.20 -6.85 9.91
CA ILE A 91 10.08 -6.10 9.34
C ILE A 91 9.65 -4.98 10.29
N LEU A 92 9.10 -3.93 9.72
CA LEU A 92 8.38 -2.90 10.47
C LEU A 92 6.91 -2.97 10.07
N VAL A 93 6.02 -3.19 11.04
CA VAL A 93 4.59 -3.39 10.79
C VAL A 93 3.73 -2.51 11.67
N ASN A 94 2.52 -2.23 11.20
CA ASN A 94 1.43 -1.79 12.05
C ASN A 94 0.92 -3.00 12.87
N THR A 95 0.77 -2.83 14.18
CA THR A 95 0.30 -3.90 15.08
C THR A 95 -1.10 -4.42 14.73
N GLN A 96 -1.91 -3.61 14.05
CA GLN A 96 -3.23 -4.00 13.61
C GLN A 96 -3.16 -4.97 12.42
N LYS A 97 -3.59 -6.21 12.62
CA LYS A 97 -3.71 -7.20 11.55
C LYS A 97 -4.77 -6.75 10.54
N THR A 98 -4.41 -6.82 9.26
CA THR A 98 -5.26 -6.41 8.14
C THR A 98 -4.92 -7.25 6.92
N VAL A 99 -5.86 -7.38 5.98
CA VAL A 99 -5.64 -8.00 4.66
C VAL A 99 -5.03 -7.04 3.64
N PHE A 100 -4.98 -5.75 3.99
CA PHE A 100 -4.27 -4.69 3.29
C PHE A 100 -2.78 -4.74 3.63
N LEU A 101 -1.98 -3.87 3.00
CA LEU A 101 -0.60 -3.69 3.45
C LEU A 101 -0.59 -3.36 4.95
N ASN A 102 0.37 -3.88 5.69
CA ASN A 102 0.53 -3.63 7.11
C ASN A 102 1.99 -3.40 7.50
N GLY A 103 2.94 -3.39 6.56
CA GLY A 103 4.34 -3.16 6.91
C GLY A 103 5.27 -3.00 5.72
N VAL A 104 6.56 -2.95 6.04
CA VAL A 104 7.68 -2.99 5.11
C VAL A 104 8.71 -4.02 5.57
N LEU A 105 9.42 -4.60 4.61
CA LEU A 105 10.59 -5.44 4.89
C LEU A 105 11.80 -4.52 5.12
N LEU A 106 12.55 -4.73 6.19
CA LEU A 106 13.77 -3.97 6.51
C LEU A 106 15.02 -4.70 6.03
N ASP A 107 15.10 -6.01 6.27
CA ASP A 107 16.15 -6.87 5.73
C ASP A 107 15.81 -8.35 5.86
N TYR A 108 16.55 -9.17 5.11
CA TYR A 108 16.49 -10.62 5.16
C TYR A 108 17.77 -11.27 4.58
N TYR A 109 17.88 -12.59 4.74
CA TYR A 109 18.91 -13.43 4.13
C TYR A 109 18.32 -14.55 3.28
N ASP A 110 18.80 -14.71 2.05
CA ASP A 110 18.46 -15.82 1.13
C ASP A 110 19.71 -16.52 0.53
N ASN A 111 20.85 -16.36 1.20
CA ASN A 111 22.26 -16.71 0.86
C ASN A 111 23.14 -15.44 0.84
N HIS A 112 22.54 -14.30 0.52
CA HIS A 112 23.15 -12.99 0.69
C HIS A 112 22.33 -12.15 1.67
N HIS A 113 22.97 -11.14 2.25
CA HIS A 113 22.27 -10.17 3.10
C HIS A 113 21.65 -9.10 2.21
N HIS A 114 20.35 -8.89 2.36
CA HIS A 114 19.59 -7.86 1.65
C HIS A 114 19.06 -6.85 2.64
N ILE A 115 19.38 -5.57 2.44
CA ILE A 115 18.96 -4.48 3.32
C ILE A 115 18.13 -3.48 2.52
N ASN A 116 17.02 -3.02 3.10
CA ASN A 116 16.20 -1.96 2.55
C ASN A 116 16.96 -0.63 2.61
N GLN A 117 17.64 -0.26 1.52
CA GLN A 117 18.37 1.00 1.43
C GLN A 117 17.48 2.22 1.23
N LYS A 118 16.19 2.02 0.89
CA LYS A 118 15.25 3.12 0.63
C LYS A 118 14.49 3.55 1.88
N TYR A 119 14.32 2.68 2.86
CA TYR A 119 13.60 2.98 4.08
C TYR A 119 14.52 3.60 5.14
N ASP A 120 14.24 4.84 5.52
CA ASP A 120 14.91 5.57 6.60
C ASP A 120 13.89 5.92 7.69
N SER A 121 13.94 5.26 8.84
CA SER A 121 12.99 5.47 9.94
C SER A 121 12.96 6.89 10.51
N LYS A 122 13.96 7.73 10.20
CA LYS A 122 13.96 9.15 10.58
C LYS A 122 13.19 10.04 9.60
N LYS A 123 13.04 9.61 8.35
CA LYS A 123 12.44 10.39 7.27
C LYS A 123 11.11 9.81 6.81
N ASP A 124 11.07 8.50 6.67
CA ASP A 124 9.92 7.74 6.24
C ASP A 124 9.04 7.43 7.44
N LYS A 125 7.74 7.57 7.23
CA LYS A 125 6.72 7.14 8.19
C LYS A 125 5.99 5.97 7.57
N LEU A 126 5.96 4.83 8.26
CA LEU A 126 5.28 3.64 7.74
C LEU A 126 3.82 3.96 7.41
N PHE A 127 3.17 4.77 8.24
CA PHE A 127 1.81 5.26 7.99
C PHE A 127 1.64 5.85 6.59
N ILE A 128 2.54 6.75 6.16
CA ILE A 128 2.45 7.45 4.86
C ILE A 128 2.57 6.45 3.70
N LEU A 129 3.47 5.47 3.81
CA LEU A 129 3.63 4.42 2.81
C LEU A 129 2.35 3.59 2.68
N LEU A 130 1.75 3.23 3.82
CA LEU A 130 0.56 2.40 3.87
C LEU A 130 -0.71 3.11 3.37
N ILE A 131 -0.80 4.44 3.55
CA ILE A 131 -1.92 5.25 3.05
C ILE A 131 -1.70 5.83 1.64
N ALA A 132 -0.73 5.34 0.86
CA ALA A 132 -0.45 5.87 -0.48
C ALA A 132 -1.69 5.88 -1.40
N ASN A 133 -2.49 4.81 -1.37
CA ASN A 133 -3.74 4.70 -2.15
C ASN A 133 -4.83 5.66 -1.66
N THR A 134 -4.87 5.96 -0.35
CA THR A 134 -5.73 7.00 0.24
C THR A 134 -5.37 8.37 -0.33
N ILE A 135 -4.07 8.71 -0.32
CA ILE A 135 -3.55 9.99 -0.81
C ILE A 135 -3.83 10.14 -2.31
N PHE A 136 -3.59 9.08 -3.09
CA PHE A 136 -3.87 9.07 -4.53
C PHE A 136 -5.36 9.31 -4.81
N SER A 137 -6.24 8.58 -4.15
CA SER A 137 -7.70 8.71 -4.30
C SER A 137 -8.18 10.11 -3.90
N PHE A 138 -7.63 10.68 -2.83
CA PHE A 138 -7.95 12.03 -2.39
C PHE A 138 -7.51 13.10 -3.40
N LYS A 139 -6.29 12.98 -3.95
CA LYS A 139 -5.80 13.89 -5.00
C LYS A 139 -6.69 13.85 -6.25
N LEU A 140 -7.11 12.65 -6.68
CA LEU A 140 -8.06 12.50 -7.79
C LEU A 140 -9.41 13.15 -7.49
N ALA A 141 -9.91 13.01 -6.26
CA ALA A 141 -11.14 13.69 -5.85
C ALA A 141 -11.01 15.21 -6.04
N LEU A 142 -9.92 15.83 -5.56
CA LEU A 142 -9.70 17.27 -5.73
C LEU A 142 -9.68 17.69 -7.20
N ILE A 143 -9.07 16.91 -8.08
CA ILE A 143 -9.07 17.18 -9.53
C ILE A 143 -10.51 17.18 -10.07
N PHE A 144 -11.30 16.16 -9.75
CA PHE A 144 -12.69 16.09 -10.20
C PHE A 144 -13.57 17.21 -9.62
N LEU A 145 -13.30 17.65 -8.39
CA LEU A 145 -13.98 18.79 -7.78
C LEU A 145 -13.68 20.10 -8.53
N VAL A 146 -12.42 20.33 -8.87
CA VAL A 146 -12.02 21.51 -9.66
C VAL A 146 -12.66 21.47 -11.06
N MET A 147 -12.65 20.32 -11.73
CA MET A 147 -13.32 20.15 -13.01
C MET A 147 -14.82 20.40 -12.92
N PHE A 148 -15.49 19.89 -11.87
CA PHE A 148 -16.90 20.13 -11.62
C PHE A 148 -17.20 21.63 -11.50
N ILE A 149 -16.42 22.35 -10.68
CA ILE A 149 -16.59 23.80 -10.48
C ILE A 149 -16.45 24.54 -11.81
N PHE A 150 -15.40 24.23 -12.58
CA PHE A 150 -15.14 24.89 -13.86
C PHE A 150 -16.25 24.64 -14.89
N LEU A 151 -16.70 23.39 -15.05
CA LEU A 151 -17.78 23.03 -15.98
C LEU A 151 -19.11 23.65 -15.56
N ARG A 152 -19.40 23.68 -14.25
CA ARG A 152 -20.58 24.34 -13.70
C ARG A 152 -20.60 25.83 -13.99
N ILE A 153 -19.46 26.52 -13.83
CA ILE A 153 -19.32 27.95 -14.15
C ILE A 153 -19.53 28.19 -15.65
N LYS A 154 -18.92 27.35 -16.51
CA LYS A 154 -19.07 27.46 -17.97
C LYS A 154 -20.44 27.02 -18.49
N LYS A 155 -21.31 26.44 -17.66
CA LYS A 155 -22.62 25.85 -18.03
C LYS A 155 -22.52 24.77 -19.13
N ILE A 156 -21.38 24.07 -19.19
CA ILE A 156 -21.10 22.92 -20.07
C ILE A 156 -21.51 21.63 -19.36
#